data_AF-A0A7Y6A0T2-F1
#
_entry.id   AF-A0A7Y6A0T2-F1
#
_cell.length_a   1.000
_cell.length_b   1.000
_cell.length_c   1.000
_cell.angle_alpha   90.00
_cell.angle_beta   90.00
_cell.angle_gamma   90.00
#
_symmetry.space_group_name_H-M   'P 1'
#
loop_
_entity.id
_entity.type
_entity.pdbx_description
1 polymer ?
#
loop_
_entity_poly.entity_id
_entity_poly.type
_entity_poly.pdbx_seq_one_letter_code
_entity_poly.pdbx_strand_id
1 'polypeptide(L)'
;MTGRPADWVADACTDLGTDQVVAWCVGLLSGELVDDRPSLDRLGGPGAAALVARYARSPGKPDYWPRVWAARALRYAWQDGPAVHVAVVAALEDPAWRVRETAAALTRVHELGEAAGALRGLLGDDVPRVRVAAARALAVVGEHDDLEALATTGEPDATVRRARDAARRLLAERLDLPDPSGPAR
;
A
#
# COMPACT_ATOMS: atom_id res chain seq x y z
N MET A 1 -6.17 6.19 25.32
CA MET A 1 -5.22 5.50 24.42
C MET A 1 -4.07 6.43 24.08
N THR A 2 -2.86 6.07 24.46
CA THR A 2 -1.60 6.74 24.07
C THR A 2 -0.72 5.67 23.45
N GLY A 3 -0.14 5.92 22.27
CA GLY A 3 0.67 4.90 21.59
C GLY A 3 0.92 5.27 20.13
N ARG A 4 1.69 4.45 19.44
CA ARG A 4 1.91 4.52 17.98
C ARG A 4 0.91 3.59 17.28
N PRO A 5 0.72 3.71 15.95
CA PRO A 5 -0.15 2.82 15.20
C PRO A 5 0.10 1.33 15.42
N ALA A 6 1.36 0.91 15.56
CA ALA A 6 1.71 -0.49 15.85
C ALA A 6 1.15 -0.96 17.20
N ASP A 7 1.19 -0.10 18.22
CA ASP A 7 0.76 -0.42 19.57
C ASP A 7 -0.77 -0.61 19.59
N TRP A 8 -1.54 0.26 18.92
CA TRP A 8 -3.00 0.14 18.84
C TRP A 8 -3.48 -1.10 18.09
N VAL A 9 -2.78 -1.47 17.01
CA VAL A 9 -3.11 -2.67 16.24
C VAL A 9 -2.73 -3.93 17.01
N ALA A 10 -1.61 -3.92 17.74
CA ALA A 10 -1.23 -5.03 18.61
C ALA A 10 -2.23 -5.25 19.75
N ASP A 11 -2.70 -4.17 20.38
CA ASP A 11 -3.77 -4.23 21.38
C ASP A 11 -5.07 -4.80 20.76
N ALA A 12 -5.43 -4.37 19.55
CA ALA A 12 -6.59 -4.88 18.83
C ALA A 12 -6.48 -6.39 18.54
N CYS A 13 -5.32 -6.86 18.10
CA CYS A 13 -5.06 -8.28 17.86
C CYS A 13 -5.12 -9.09 19.16
N THR A 14 -4.66 -8.53 20.28
CA THR A 14 -4.75 -9.16 21.61
C THR A 14 -6.20 -9.30 22.05
N ASP A 15 -7.03 -8.27 21.85
CA ASP A 15 -8.44 -8.25 22.25
C ASP A 15 -9.34 -9.12 21.36
N LEU A 16 -9.13 -9.08 20.04
CA LEU A 16 -10.08 -9.58 19.03
C LEU A 16 -9.59 -10.82 18.30
N GLY A 17 -8.29 -11.09 18.36
CA GLY A 17 -7.59 -12.04 17.49
C GLY A 17 -7.14 -11.42 16.17
N THR A 18 -5.93 -11.78 15.73
CA THR A 18 -5.33 -11.27 14.49
C THR A 18 -6.20 -11.52 13.26
N ASP A 19 -6.81 -12.69 13.15
CA ASP A 19 -7.67 -13.06 12.01
C ASP A 19 -8.87 -12.12 11.89
N GLN A 20 -9.46 -11.74 13.02
CA GLN A 20 -10.60 -10.83 13.06
C GLN A 20 -10.18 -9.40 12.69
N VAL A 21 -8.99 -8.96 13.12
CA VAL A 21 -8.44 -7.64 12.76
C VAL A 21 -8.09 -7.60 11.27
N VAL A 22 -7.52 -8.67 10.72
CA VAL A 22 -7.21 -8.79 9.30
C VAL A 22 -8.49 -8.79 8.47
N ALA A 23 -9.50 -9.59 8.83
CA ALA A 23 -10.80 -9.60 8.17
C ALA A 23 -11.46 -8.22 8.18
N TRP A 24 -11.38 -7.50 9.31
CA TRP A 24 -11.89 -6.13 9.41
C TRP A 24 -11.15 -5.16 8.47
N CYS A 25 -9.82 -5.26 8.38
CA CYS A 25 -9.04 -4.44 7.46
C CYS A 25 -9.37 -4.75 5.99
N VAL A 26 -9.56 -6.02 5.65
CA VAL A 26 -9.99 -6.47 4.31
C VAL A 26 -11.35 -5.89 3.95
N GLY A 27 -12.32 -5.95 4.87
CA GLY A 27 -13.66 -5.38 4.66
C GLY A 27 -13.61 -3.88 4.39
N LEU A 28 -12.84 -3.13 5.21
CA LEU A 28 -12.64 -1.69 5.01
C LEU A 28 -12.02 -1.39 3.64
N LEU A 29 -10.96 -2.09 3.23
CA LEU A 29 -10.32 -1.90 1.92
C LEU A 29 -11.25 -2.23 0.75
N SER A 30 -12.14 -3.21 0.93
CA SER A 30 -13.11 -3.64 -0.08
C SER A 30 -14.34 -2.74 -0.17
N GLY A 31 -14.40 -1.67 0.65
CA GLY A 31 -15.49 -0.70 0.62
C GLY A 31 -16.73 -1.13 1.43
N GLU A 32 -16.59 -2.08 2.36
CA GLU A 32 -17.66 -2.40 3.30
C GLU A 32 -18.07 -1.17 4.12
N LEU A 33 -19.33 -1.18 4.58
CA LEU A 33 -19.84 -0.13 5.44
C LEU A 33 -19.01 -0.03 6.71
N VAL A 34 -18.60 1.19 7.02
CA VAL A 34 -17.78 1.47 8.20
C VAL A 34 -18.66 1.40 9.45
N ASP A 35 -18.58 0.29 10.18
CA ASP A 35 -19.08 0.17 11.55
C ASP A 35 -17.95 0.50 12.55
N ASP A 36 -18.27 1.28 13.59
CA ASP A 36 -17.34 1.64 14.67
C ASP A 36 -17.32 0.58 15.78
N ARG A 37 -17.65 -0.67 15.42
CA ARG A 37 -17.62 -1.85 16.27
C ARG A 37 -16.87 -2.96 15.54
N PRO A 38 -15.61 -3.23 15.88
CA PRO A 38 -14.80 -2.60 16.95
C PRO A 38 -14.43 -1.14 16.64
N SER A 39 -14.13 -0.35 17.67
CA SER A 39 -13.85 1.08 17.49
C SER A 39 -12.67 1.34 16.55
N LEU A 40 -12.86 2.21 15.56
CA LEU A 40 -11.85 2.66 14.60
C LEU A 40 -10.63 3.28 15.24
N ASP A 41 -10.73 3.73 16.50
CA ASP A 41 -9.59 4.22 17.27
C ASP A 41 -8.47 3.18 17.37
N ARG A 42 -8.81 1.88 17.28
CA ARG A 42 -7.84 0.77 17.26
C ARG A 42 -6.95 0.75 16.00
N LEU A 43 -7.42 1.29 14.87
CA LEU A 43 -6.64 1.37 13.63
C LEU A 43 -6.14 2.79 13.36
N GLY A 44 -7.01 3.78 13.57
CA GLY A 44 -6.78 5.18 13.25
C GLY A 44 -6.11 5.99 14.36
N GLY A 45 -6.21 5.52 15.61
CA GLY A 45 -5.76 6.22 16.81
C GLY A 45 -6.87 7.01 17.51
N PRO A 46 -6.56 7.63 18.66
CA PRO A 46 -7.54 8.34 19.47
C PRO A 46 -8.35 9.38 18.67
N GLY A 47 -9.67 9.24 18.66
CA GLY A 47 -10.60 10.14 17.97
C GLY A 47 -10.82 9.85 16.49
N ALA A 48 -10.29 8.75 15.96
CA ALA A 48 -10.54 8.28 14.61
C ALA A 48 -12.04 7.97 14.37
N ALA A 49 -12.68 7.30 15.32
CA ALA A 49 -14.12 7.04 15.34
C ALA A 49 -14.93 8.34 15.25
N ALA A 50 -14.60 9.30 16.13
CA ALA A 50 -15.26 10.61 16.17
C ALA A 50 -15.03 11.40 14.87
N LEU A 51 -13.84 11.30 14.26
CA LEU A 51 -13.51 11.93 12.99
C LEU A 51 -14.41 11.40 11.87
N VAL A 52 -14.51 10.08 11.74
CA VAL A 52 -15.32 9.42 10.70
C VAL A 52 -16.80 9.73 10.89
N ALA A 53 -17.30 9.63 12.12
CA ALA A 53 -18.68 10.00 12.44
C ALA A 53 -19.00 11.45 12.05
N ARG A 54 -18.04 12.38 12.24
CA ARG A 54 -18.19 13.77 11.80
C ARG A 54 -18.21 13.91 10.28
N TYR A 55 -17.34 13.19 9.58
CA TYR A 55 -17.27 13.24 8.11
C TYR A 55 -18.52 12.66 7.44
N ALA A 56 -19.09 11.59 7.99
CA ALA A 56 -20.36 11.04 7.51
C ALA A 56 -21.52 12.06 7.52
N ARG A 57 -21.44 13.09 8.36
CA ARG A 57 -22.43 14.18 8.45
C ARG A 57 -22.05 15.44 7.65
N SER A 58 -20.97 15.42 6.88
CA SER A 58 -20.41 16.60 6.21
C SER A 58 -20.06 16.30 4.74
N PRO A 59 -20.84 16.83 3.78
CA PRO A 59 -20.56 16.65 2.35
C PRO A 59 -19.15 17.12 1.96
N GLY A 60 -18.51 16.40 1.03
CA GLY A 60 -17.20 16.77 0.47
C GLY A 60 -16.00 16.51 1.39
N LYS A 61 -16.19 15.84 2.53
CA LYS A 61 -15.07 15.39 3.37
C LYS A 61 -14.47 14.08 2.86
N PRO A 62 -13.15 13.88 3.00
CA PRO A 62 -12.51 12.64 2.59
C PRO A 62 -13.05 11.43 3.37
N ASP A 63 -13.59 10.45 2.66
CA ASP A 63 -14.14 9.21 3.21
C ASP A 63 -13.13 8.04 3.22
N TYR A 64 -11.90 8.28 2.73
CA TYR A 64 -10.90 7.23 2.52
C TYR A 64 -10.08 6.87 3.77
N TRP A 65 -10.21 7.61 4.88
CA TRP A 65 -9.36 7.40 6.06
C TRP A 65 -9.44 6.00 6.66
N PRO A 66 -10.63 5.38 6.80
CA PRO A 66 -10.74 3.99 7.22
C PRO A 66 -9.91 3.04 6.35
N ARG A 67 -9.91 3.22 5.03
CA ARG A 67 -9.10 2.41 4.09
C ARG A 67 -7.60 2.62 4.29
N VAL A 68 -7.17 3.86 4.52
CA VAL A 68 -5.76 4.16 4.83
C VAL A 68 -5.34 3.51 6.15
N TRP A 69 -6.19 3.56 7.17
CA TRP A 69 -5.89 2.94 8.46
C TRP A 69 -5.88 1.42 8.39
N ALA A 70 -6.79 0.82 7.62
CA ALA A 70 -6.82 -0.61 7.33
C ALA A 70 -5.55 -1.07 6.62
N ALA A 71 -5.16 -0.41 5.51
CA ALA A 71 -3.91 -0.72 4.82
C ALA A 71 -2.69 -0.57 5.75
N ARG A 72 -2.65 0.48 6.57
CA ARG A 72 -1.58 0.65 7.55
C ARG A 72 -1.58 -0.45 8.61
N ALA A 73 -2.75 -0.87 9.09
CA ALA A 73 -2.87 -1.91 10.10
C ALA A 73 -2.41 -3.28 9.57
N LEU A 74 -2.65 -3.58 8.30
CA LEU A 74 -2.15 -4.81 7.66
C LEU A 74 -0.62 -4.93 7.67
N ARG A 75 0.11 -3.82 7.84
CA ARG A 75 1.57 -3.86 8.04
C ARG A 75 1.98 -4.45 9.40
N TYR A 76 1.10 -4.38 10.40
CA TYR A 76 1.34 -4.85 11.76
C TYR A 76 0.59 -6.14 12.08
N ALA A 77 -0.55 -6.37 11.43
CA ALA A 77 -1.38 -7.56 11.55
C ALA A 77 -1.57 -8.18 10.17
N TRP A 78 -0.89 -9.28 9.90
CA TRP A 78 -0.95 -9.97 8.61
C TRP A 78 -1.33 -11.43 8.81
N GLN A 79 -2.23 -11.92 7.97
CA GLN A 79 -2.49 -13.34 7.78
C GLN A 79 -2.47 -13.58 6.28
N ASP A 80 -1.53 -14.41 5.83
CA ASP A 80 -1.39 -14.69 4.42
C ASP A 80 -2.60 -15.47 3.91
N GLY A 81 -3.23 -14.98 2.84
CA GLY A 81 -4.40 -15.63 2.30
C GLY A 81 -5.08 -14.86 1.17
N PRO A 82 -5.91 -15.55 0.36
CA PRO A 82 -6.45 -14.99 -0.88
C PRO A 82 -7.25 -13.71 -0.67
N ALA A 83 -8.05 -13.62 0.39
CA ALA A 83 -8.86 -12.43 0.68
C ALA A 83 -8.01 -11.19 0.93
N VAL A 84 -6.88 -11.34 1.62
CA VAL A 84 -5.94 -10.24 1.89
C VAL A 84 -5.24 -9.83 0.61
N HIS A 85 -4.77 -10.80 -0.18
CA HIS A 85 -4.12 -10.55 -1.47
C HIS A 85 -5.05 -9.78 -2.42
N VAL A 86 -6.28 -10.26 -2.62
CA VAL A 86 -7.29 -9.60 -3.45
C VAL A 86 -7.55 -8.16 -2.97
N ALA A 87 -7.73 -7.95 -1.67
CA ALA A 87 -8.01 -6.62 -1.13
C ALA A 87 -6.82 -5.66 -1.30
N VAL A 88 -5.59 -6.12 -1.10
CA VAL A 88 -4.38 -5.29 -1.27
C VAL A 88 -4.15 -4.97 -2.75
N VAL A 89 -4.31 -5.93 -3.65
CA VAL A 89 -4.19 -5.70 -5.10
C VAL A 89 -5.25 -4.72 -5.58
N ALA A 90 -6.52 -4.89 -5.18
CA ALA A 90 -7.59 -3.95 -5.52
C ALA A 90 -7.33 -2.54 -4.97
N ALA A 91 -6.75 -2.42 -3.77
CA ALA A 91 -6.40 -1.14 -3.16
C ALA A 91 -5.33 -0.34 -3.93
N LEU A 92 -4.59 -0.96 -4.86
CA LEU A 92 -3.69 -0.25 -5.78
C LEU A 92 -4.45 0.66 -6.75
N GLU A 93 -5.75 0.44 -6.96
CA GLU A 93 -6.59 1.25 -7.86
C GLU A 93 -7.50 2.23 -7.09
N ASP A 94 -7.37 2.32 -5.76
CA ASP A 94 -8.21 3.16 -4.92
C ASP A 94 -8.18 4.64 -5.37
N PRO A 95 -9.32 5.36 -5.39
CA PRO A 95 -9.35 6.77 -5.77
C PRO A 95 -8.45 7.66 -4.90
N ALA A 96 -8.22 7.29 -3.64
CA ALA A 96 -7.34 8.00 -2.74
C ALA A 96 -5.88 7.53 -2.87
N TRP A 97 -5.01 8.44 -3.30
CA TRP A 97 -3.58 8.17 -3.49
C TRP A 97 -2.88 7.58 -2.25
N ARG A 98 -3.33 7.91 -1.04
CA ARG A 98 -2.76 7.36 0.21
C ARG A 98 -3.02 5.87 0.37
N VAL A 99 -4.17 5.38 -0.12
CA VAL A 99 -4.49 3.96 -0.12
C VAL A 99 -3.58 3.27 -1.13
N ARG A 100 -3.49 3.78 -2.37
CA ARG A 100 -2.57 3.24 -3.40
C ARG A 100 -1.12 3.19 -2.95
N GLU A 101 -0.61 4.27 -2.35
CA GLU A 101 0.75 4.33 -1.79
C GLU A 101 0.97 3.25 -0.72
N THR A 102 0.01 3.09 0.20
CA THR A 102 0.14 2.13 1.29
C THR A 102 0.01 0.69 0.79
N ALA A 103 -0.89 0.43 -0.17
CA ALA A 103 -1.05 -0.85 -0.84
C ALA A 103 0.23 -1.26 -1.57
N ALA A 104 0.86 -0.37 -2.34
CA ALA A 104 2.16 -0.63 -2.97
C ALA A 104 3.27 -0.90 -1.95
N ALA A 105 3.21 -0.30 -0.76
CA ALA A 105 4.14 -0.62 0.30
C ALA A 105 3.89 -2.03 0.90
N LEU A 106 2.64 -2.46 1.01
CA LEU A 106 2.26 -3.80 1.48
C LEU A 106 2.67 -4.88 0.48
N THR A 107 2.43 -4.69 -0.82
CA THR A 107 2.84 -5.66 -1.86
C THR A 107 4.34 -5.93 -1.80
N ARG A 108 5.15 -4.91 -1.53
CA ARG A 108 6.59 -5.04 -1.32
C ARG A 108 6.96 -5.80 -0.03
N VAL A 109 6.24 -5.55 1.07
CA VAL A 109 6.55 -6.16 2.38
C VAL A 109 6.17 -7.63 2.42
N HIS A 110 5.10 -8.00 1.72
CA HIS A 110 4.56 -9.36 1.68
C HIS A 110 4.82 -10.08 0.34
N GLU A 111 5.65 -9.47 -0.52
CA GLU A 111 6.12 -10.05 -1.79
C GLU A 111 4.98 -10.55 -2.70
N LEU A 112 3.92 -9.75 -2.85
CA LEU A 112 2.74 -10.08 -3.66
C LEU A 112 3.06 -9.97 -5.17
N GLY A 113 3.56 -11.06 -5.75
CA GLY A 113 3.95 -11.17 -7.17
C GLY A 113 2.84 -10.83 -8.16
N GLU A 114 1.61 -11.25 -7.86
CA GLU A 114 0.43 -11.00 -8.69
C GLU A 114 0.09 -9.50 -8.82
N ALA A 115 0.63 -8.66 -7.93
CA ALA A 115 0.44 -7.21 -7.98
C ALA A 115 1.27 -6.50 -9.06
N ALA A 116 2.27 -7.17 -9.67
CA ALA A 116 3.21 -6.55 -10.60
C ALA A 116 2.51 -5.78 -11.74
N GLY A 117 1.45 -6.34 -12.33
CA GLY A 117 0.68 -5.68 -13.38
C GLY A 117 0.06 -4.34 -12.94
N ALA A 118 -0.59 -4.31 -11.78
CA ALA A 118 -1.18 -3.09 -11.23
C ALA A 118 -0.11 -2.06 -10.82
N LEU A 119 1.02 -2.53 -10.28
CA LEU A 119 2.15 -1.67 -9.92
C LEU A 119 2.78 -0.98 -11.15
N ARG A 120 2.84 -1.63 -12.31
CA ARG A 120 3.27 -1.00 -13.57
C ARG A 120 2.39 0.21 -13.91
N GLY A 121 1.07 0.10 -13.75
CA GLY A 121 0.14 1.21 -13.95
C GLY A 121 0.44 2.39 -13.03
N LEU A 122 0.77 2.11 -11.76
CA LEU A 122 1.10 3.14 -10.76
C LEU A 122 2.44 3.85 -10.99
N LEU A 123 3.29 3.35 -11.88
CA LEU A 123 4.44 4.13 -12.34
C LEU A 123 3.98 5.41 -13.04
N GLY A 124 2.80 5.45 -13.66
CA GLY A 124 2.22 6.65 -14.27
C GLY A 124 1.34 7.51 -13.36
N ASP A 125 1.23 7.19 -12.07
CA ASP A 125 0.31 7.89 -11.15
C ASP A 125 0.61 9.39 -11.05
N ASP A 126 -0.42 10.24 -10.96
CA ASP A 126 -0.27 11.70 -10.81
C ASP A 126 0.55 12.10 -9.58
N VAL A 127 0.52 11.28 -8.52
CA VAL A 127 1.17 11.56 -7.25
C VAL A 127 2.58 10.95 -7.22
N PRO A 128 3.66 11.76 -7.12
CA PRO A 128 5.03 11.25 -7.12
C PRO A 128 5.34 10.20 -6.04
N ARG A 129 4.69 10.32 -4.87
CA ARG A 129 4.81 9.35 -3.78
C ARG A 129 4.32 7.95 -4.16
N VAL A 130 3.22 7.87 -4.93
CA VAL A 130 2.68 6.60 -5.43
C VAL A 130 3.64 6.01 -6.47
N ARG A 131 4.16 6.84 -7.40
CA ARG A 131 5.17 6.39 -8.38
C ARG A 131 6.43 5.81 -7.71
N VAL A 132 6.91 6.44 -6.63
CA VAL A 132 8.04 5.93 -5.83
C VAL A 132 7.71 4.61 -5.14
N ALA A 133 6.51 4.49 -4.54
CA ALA A 133 6.09 3.27 -3.88
C ALA A 133 5.98 2.10 -4.86
N ALA A 134 5.40 2.34 -6.04
CA ALA A 134 5.29 1.37 -7.12
C ALA A 134 6.66 0.89 -7.61
N ALA A 135 7.59 1.81 -7.88
CA ALA A 135 8.94 1.45 -8.29
C ALA A 135 9.66 0.57 -7.25
N ARG A 136 9.55 0.93 -5.96
CA ARG A 136 10.14 0.15 -4.87
C ARG A 136 9.51 -1.24 -4.73
N ALA A 137 8.22 -1.37 -5.00
CA ALA A 137 7.55 -2.66 -4.98
C ALA A 137 8.01 -3.55 -6.15
N LEU A 138 8.06 -3.01 -7.37
CA LEU A 138 8.52 -3.75 -8.56
C LEU A 138 9.98 -4.21 -8.45
N ALA A 139 10.84 -3.52 -7.70
CA ALA A 139 12.18 -4.01 -7.39
C ALA A 139 12.17 -5.40 -6.72
N VAL A 140 11.14 -5.67 -5.92
CA VAL A 140 10.99 -6.91 -5.14
C VAL A 140 10.14 -7.93 -5.89
N VAL A 141 8.98 -7.51 -6.42
CA VAL A 141 7.97 -8.44 -6.97
C VAL A 141 7.89 -8.44 -8.50
N GLY A 142 8.61 -7.55 -9.18
CA GLY A 142 8.58 -7.45 -10.64
C GLY A 142 9.24 -8.65 -11.31
N GLU A 143 9.15 -8.72 -12.63
CA GLU A 143 9.85 -9.71 -13.46
C GLU A 143 10.64 -9.00 -14.55
N HIS A 144 11.22 -9.76 -15.48
CA HIS A 144 12.05 -9.21 -16.56
C HIS A 144 11.40 -8.02 -17.28
N ASP A 145 10.11 -8.13 -17.61
CA ASP A 145 9.34 -7.10 -18.33
C ASP A 145 9.21 -5.78 -17.55
N ASP A 146 9.40 -5.80 -16.22
CA ASP A 146 9.35 -4.59 -15.39
C ASP A 146 10.61 -3.71 -15.51
N LEU A 147 11.71 -4.25 -16.02
CA LEU A 147 12.94 -3.47 -16.21
C LEU A 147 12.74 -2.32 -17.20
N GLU A 148 11.95 -2.56 -18.26
CA GLU A 148 11.60 -1.52 -19.22
C GLU A 148 10.61 -0.53 -18.62
N ALA A 149 9.58 -1.02 -17.90
CA ALA A 149 8.60 -0.17 -17.24
C ALA A 149 9.25 0.81 -16.24
N LEU A 150 10.33 0.39 -15.56
CA LEU A 150 11.11 1.20 -14.63
C LEU A 150 12.04 2.23 -15.30
N ALA A 151 12.09 2.31 -16.63
CA ALA A 151 12.87 3.36 -17.30
C ALA A 151 12.41 4.77 -16.86
N THR A 152 13.35 5.71 -16.88
CA THR A 152 13.15 7.08 -16.37
C THR A 152 12.94 8.12 -17.47
N THR A 153 12.92 7.69 -18.74
CA THR A 153 12.63 8.55 -19.89
C THR A 153 11.29 9.25 -19.70
N GLY A 154 11.30 10.58 -19.65
CA GLY A 154 10.09 11.39 -19.49
C GLY A 154 9.60 11.59 -18.04
N GLU A 155 10.26 11.04 -17.02
CA GLU A 155 9.90 11.30 -15.62
C GLU A 155 10.46 12.66 -15.15
N PRO A 156 9.61 13.66 -14.86
CA PRO A 156 10.07 15.00 -14.48
C PRO A 156 10.60 15.08 -13.03
N ASP A 157 10.11 14.24 -12.12
CA ASP A 157 10.47 14.31 -10.70
C ASP A 157 11.79 13.60 -10.42
N ALA A 158 12.77 14.35 -9.89
CA ALA A 158 14.10 13.82 -9.60
C ALA A 158 14.11 12.73 -8.52
N THR A 159 13.19 12.78 -7.56
CA THR A 159 13.03 11.76 -6.52
C THR A 159 12.49 10.47 -7.13
N VAL A 160 11.51 10.59 -8.03
CA VAL A 160 10.95 9.43 -8.74
C VAL A 160 12.00 8.79 -9.66
N ARG A 161 12.77 9.60 -10.41
CA ARG A 161 13.87 9.08 -11.23
C ARG A 161 14.86 8.26 -10.43
N ARG A 162 15.37 8.81 -9.31
CA ARG A 162 16.31 8.11 -8.42
C ARG A 162 15.72 6.80 -7.88
N ALA A 163 14.45 6.82 -7.50
CA ALA A 163 13.77 5.63 -6.99
C ALA A 163 13.62 4.55 -8.06
N ARG A 164 13.27 4.94 -9.30
CA ARG A 164 13.15 4.03 -10.44
C ARG A 164 14.50 3.46 -10.87
N ASP A 165 15.54 4.29 -10.97
CA ASP A 165 16.89 3.81 -11.31
C ASP A 165 17.40 2.81 -10.27
N ALA A 166 17.18 3.09 -8.98
CA ALA A 166 17.52 2.16 -7.91
C ALA A 166 16.71 0.87 -7.99
N ALA A 167 15.39 0.96 -8.22
CA ALA A 167 14.54 -0.21 -8.38
C ALA A 167 14.96 -1.08 -9.57
N ARG A 168 15.31 -0.46 -10.70
CA ARG A 168 15.73 -1.16 -11.92
C ARG A 168 17.05 -1.91 -11.71
N ARG A 169 18.01 -1.32 -10.98
CA ARG A 169 19.25 -2.00 -10.59
C ARG A 169 19.00 -3.18 -9.65
N LEU A 170 18.19 -2.98 -8.61
CA LEU A 170 17.85 -4.04 -7.66
C LEU A 170 17.12 -5.21 -8.34
N LEU A 171 16.20 -4.90 -9.26
CA LEU A 171 15.51 -5.91 -10.05
C LEU A 171 16.48 -6.67 -10.96
N ALA A 172 17.36 -5.97 -11.68
CA ALA A 172 18.35 -6.62 -12.53
C ALA A 172 19.28 -7.53 -11.73
N GLU A 173 19.77 -7.07 -10.57
CA GLU A 173 20.57 -7.88 -9.65
C GLU A 173 19.83 -9.14 -9.19
N ARG A 174 18.57 -9.01 -8.76
CA ARG A 174 17.75 -10.16 -8.33
C ARG A 174 17.51 -11.18 -9.45
N LEU A 175 17.51 -10.74 -10.70
CA LEU A 175 17.31 -11.57 -11.89
C LEU A 175 18.64 -12.04 -12.52
N ASP A 176 19.79 -11.79 -11.87
CA ASP A 176 21.13 -12.09 -12.39
C ASP A 176 21.43 -11.46 -13.77
N LEU A 177 20.92 -10.25 -14.00
CA LEU A 177 21.08 -9.49 -15.24
C LEU A 177 22.15 -8.39 -15.11
N PRO A 178 22.78 -7.95 -16.22
CA PRO A 178 23.72 -6.83 -16.19
C PRO A 178 23.10 -5.55 -15.66
N ASP A 179 23.93 -4.68 -15.07
CA ASP A 179 23.47 -3.38 -14.58
C ASP A 179 22.87 -2.56 -15.74
N PRO A 180 21.58 -2.16 -15.65
CA PRO A 180 20.90 -1.41 -16.70
C PRO A 180 21.44 0.02 -16.90
N SER A 181 22.33 0.49 -16.04
CA SER A 181 23.03 1.78 -16.16
C SER A 181 24.40 1.68 -16.85
N GLY A 182 24.87 0.46 -17.17
CA GLY A 182 26.08 0.25 -17.96
C GLY A 182 25.93 0.73 -19.41
N PRO A 183 27.05 0.99 -20.11
CA PRO A 183 26.99 1.33 -21.54
C PRO A 183 26.32 0.19 -22.32
N ALA A 184 25.38 0.53 -23.19
CA ALA A 184 24.79 -0.42 -24.13
C ALA A 184 25.93 -1.08 -24.94
N ARG A 185 26.02 -2.40 -24.89
CA ARG A 185 26.95 -3.18 -25.72
C ARG A 185 26.50 -3.22 -27.16
#